data_AF-A0A2M8FKN1-F1
#
_entry.id   AF-A0A2M8FKN1-F1
#
_cell.length_a   1.000
_cell.length_b   1.000
_cell.length_c   1.000
_cell.angle_alpha   90.00
_cell.angle_beta   90.00
_cell.angle_gamma   90.00
#
_symmetry.space_group_name_H-M   'P 1'
#
loop_
_entity.id
_entity.type
_entity.pdbx_description
1 polymer ?
#
loop_
_entity_poly.entity_id
_entity_poly.type
_entity_poly.pdbx_seq_one_letter_code
_entity_poly.pdbx_strand_id
1 'polypeptide(L)' 'MKKRLTLTILLLIVLLSNNIYSQWSIDPTANNPICTQANTQEYPAITGDGSGGAIITWDDNRDGNFNIYAQKINT' A
#
# COMPACT_ATOMS: atom_id res chain seq x y z
N MET A 1 3.89 -33.42 -23.98
CA MET A 1 4.51 -32.08 -24.07
C MET A 1 3.52 -30.94 -23.80
N LYS A 2 2.37 -30.86 -24.50
CA LYS A 2 1.36 -29.79 -24.35
C LYS A 2 0.86 -29.55 -22.91
N LYS A 3 0.52 -30.60 -22.14
CA LYS A 3 0.04 -30.47 -20.74
C LYS A 3 1.08 -29.89 -19.77
N ARG A 4 2.38 -30.21 -19.96
CA ARG A 4 3.48 -29.67 -19.14
C ARG A 4 3.69 -28.18 -19.43
N LEU A 5 3.61 -27.79 -20.70
CA LEU A 5 3.72 -26.39 -21.12
C LEU A 5 2.55 -25.53 -20.60
N THR A 6 1.32 -26.04 -20.68
CA THR A 6 0.14 -25.34 -20.15
C THR A 6 0.23 -25.12 -18.63
N LEU A 7 0.73 -26.11 -17.88
CA LEU A 7 0.86 -25.99 -16.42
C LEU A 7 1.93 -24.97 -16.02
N THR A 8 3.05 -24.90 -16.75
CA THR A 8 4.11 -23.90 -16.51
C THR A 8 3.62 -22.48 -16.81
N ILE A 9 2.82 -22.29 -17.86
CA ILE A 9 2.22 -20.99 -18.20
C ILE A 9 1.23 -20.55 -17.12
N LEU A 10 0.41 -21.47 -16.61
CA LEU A 10 -0.52 -21.17 -15.51
C LEU A 10 0.22 -20.73 -14.24
N LEU A 11 1.33 -21.42 -13.92
CA LEU A 11 2.16 -21.10 -12.75
C LEU A 11 2.81 -19.71 -12.88
N LEU A 12 3.27 -19.34 -14.07
CA LEU A 12 3.83 -18.00 -14.35
C LEU A 12 2.77 -16.89 -14.22
N ILE A 13 1.52 -17.13 -14.63
CA ILE A 13 0.42 -16.16 -14.51
C ILE A 13 0.07 -15.92 -13.02
N VAL A 14 0.08 -16.96 -12.19
CA VAL A 14 -0.16 -16.85 -10.74
C VAL A 14 1.00 -16.13 -10.03
N LEU A 15 2.23 -16.28 -10.52
CA LEU A 15 3.41 -15.60 -9.95
C LEU A 15 3.55 -14.14 -10.39
N LEU A 16 2.87 -13.73 -11.48
CA LEU A 16 2.88 -12.37 -12.03
C LEU A 16 1.59 -11.59 -11.74
N SER A 17 0.66 -12.16 -10.97
CA SER A 17 -0.56 -11.43 -10.59
C SER A 17 -0.20 -10.31 -9.62
N ASN A 18 -0.40 -9.06 -10.05
CA ASN A 18 -0.38 -7.93 -9.15
C ASN A 18 -1.43 -8.20 -8.07
N ASN A 19 -0.99 -8.29 -6.82
CA ASN A 19 -1.89 -8.42 -5.69
C ASN A 19 -2.73 -7.13 -5.61
N ILE A 20 -3.95 -7.15 -6.14
CA ILE A 20 -4.95 -6.10 -5.94
C ILE A 20 -5.65 -6.43 -4.62
N TYR A 21 -4.91 -6.40 -3.52
CA TYR A 21 -5.54 -6.34 -2.21
C TYR A 21 -5.83 -4.88 -1.92
N SER A 22 -6.98 -4.65 -1.29
CA SER A 22 -7.21 -3.41 -0.58
C SER A 22 -5.98 -3.05 0.21
N GLN A 23 -5.49 -1.81 0.11
CA GLN A 23 -4.44 -1.39 1.03
C GLN A 23 -4.96 -1.39 2.47
N TRP A 24 -6.28 -1.38 2.68
CA TRP A 24 -6.88 -1.58 3.99
C TRP A 24 -6.77 -3.02 4.48
N SER A 25 -6.50 -3.18 5.78
CA SER A 25 -6.64 -4.47 6.46
C SER A 25 -8.11 -4.89 6.49
N ILE A 26 -8.38 -6.14 6.09
CA ILE A 26 -9.70 -6.77 6.29
C ILE A 26 -9.89 -7.27 7.73
N ASP A 27 -8.81 -7.35 8.51
CA ASP A 27 -8.85 -7.67 9.93
C ASP A 27 -9.13 -6.37 10.71
N PRO A 28 -10.32 -6.24 11.34
CA PRO A 28 -10.69 -5.03 12.09
C PRO A 28 -9.85 -4.81 13.34
N THR A 29 -9.04 -5.78 13.74
CA THR A 29 -8.13 -5.70 14.90
C THR A 29 -6.70 -5.32 14.52
N ALA A 30 -6.36 -5.36 13.23
CA ALA A 30 -5.05 -5.01 12.74
C ALA A 30 -5.00 -3.55 12.27
N ASN A 31 -4.05 -2.79 12.80
CA ASN A 31 -3.74 -1.45 12.31
C ASN A 31 -2.93 -1.53 11.01
N ASN A 32 -3.29 -0.69 10.04
CA ASN A 32 -2.54 -0.53 8.80
C ASN A 32 -1.61 0.69 8.89
N PRO A 33 -0.28 0.50 9.00
CA PRO A 33 0.63 1.63 9.09
C PRO A 33 0.73 2.36 7.75
N ILE A 34 0.55 3.68 7.77
CA ILE A 34 0.71 4.56 6.59
C ILE A 34 2.19 4.81 6.28
N CYS A 35 3.02 4.89 7.32
CA CYS A 35 4.46 5.03 7.22
C CYS A 35 5.14 4.25 8.35
N THR A 36 6.27 3.60 8.05
CA THR A 36 7.09 2.84 9.01
C THR A 36 8.54 3.32 9.03
N GLN A 37 8.80 4.52 8.51
CA GLN A 37 10.14 5.11 8.51
C GLN A 37 10.56 5.53 9.92
N ALA A 38 11.87 5.60 10.12
CA ALA A 38 12.44 6.07 11.38
C ALA A 38 12.12 7.57 11.62
N ASN A 39 12.31 7.99 12.88
CA ASN A 39 12.08 9.36 13.37
C ASN A 39 10.59 9.76 13.41
N THR A 40 10.32 11.06 13.62
CA THR A 40 8.98 11.60 13.85
C THR A 40 8.15 11.68 12.56
N GLN A 41 6.89 11.25 12.66
CA GLN A 41 5.82 11.54 11.72
C GLN A 41 4.69 12.26 12.47
N GLU A 42 4.33 13.47 12.06
CA GLU A 42 3.38 14.32 12.78
C GLU A 42 2.45 15.15 11.87
N TYR A 43 1.46 15.78 12.49
CA TYR A 43 0.45 16.63 11.84
C TYR A 43 -0.22 16.02 10.59
N PRO A 44 -0.80 14.80 10.68
CA PRO A 44 -1.45 14.21 9.53
C PRO A 44 -2.70 14.98 9.11
N ALA A 45 -2.91 15.09 7.79
CA ALA A 45 -4.16 15.54 7.18
C ALA A 45 -4.66 14.47 6.20
N ILE A 46 -5.98 14.30 6.11
CA ILE A 46 -6.61 13.25 5.30
C ILE A 46 -7.79 13.80 4.50
N THR A 47 -7.92 13.34 3.26
CA THR A 47 -9.11 13.52 2.44
C THR A 47 -9.44 12.24 1.67
N GLY A 48 -10.72 12.05 1.32
CA GLY A 48 -11.12 10.96 0.43
C GLY A 48 -10.58 11.17 -0.98
N ASP A 49 -10.25 10.09 -1.69
CA ASP A 49 -9.77 10.16 -3.08
C ASP A 49 -10.91 10.19 -4.13
N GLY A 50 -12.16 10.16 -3.69
CA GLY A 50 -13.37 10.12 -4.54
C GLY A 50 -13.71 8.74 -5.12
N SER A 51 -12.90 7.71 -4.89
CA SER A 51 -13.07 6.34 -5.39
C SER A 51 -13.12 5.29 -4.28
N GLY A 52 -13.39 5.71 -3.04
CA GLY A 52 -13.44 4.86 -1.86
C GLY A 52 -12.11 4.76 -1.09
N GLY A 53 -11.03 5.31 -1.65
CA GLY A 53 -9.72 5.41 -1.00
C GLY A 53 -9.53 6.71 -0.24
N ALA A 54 -8.30 6.94 0.23
CA ALA A 54 -7.90 8.16 0.91
C ALA A 54 -6.51 8.63 0.49
N ILE A 55 -6.28 9.93 0.60
CA ILE A 55 -4.96 10.56 0.47
C ILE A 55 -4.62 11.13 1.84
N ILE A 56 -3.48 10.71 2.38
CA ILE A 56 -2.95 11.13 3.67
C ILE A 56 -1.65 11.90 3.42
N THR A 57 -1.51 13.07 4.03
CA THR A 57 -0.26 13.83 4.07
C THR A 57 0.22 14.00 5.50
N TRP A 58 1.52 14.08 5.74
CA TRP A 58 2.10 14.31 7.08
C TRP A 58 3.47 14.98 6.99
N ASP A 59 3.89 15.58 8.11
CA ASP A 59 5.25 16.07 8.32
C ASP A 59 6.14 14.90 8.73
N ASP A 60 7.20 14.65 7.98
CA ASP A 60 8.09 13.51 8.17
C ASP A 60 9.55 13.96 8.34
N ASN A 61 10.20 13.47 9.40
CA ASN A 61 11.57 13.78 9.74
C ASN A 61 12.56 12.61 9.49
N ARG A 62 12.25 11.69 8.57
CA ARG A 62 13.11 10.52 8.29
C ARG A 62 14.54 10.88 7.90
N ASP A 63 14.73 12.05 7.29
CA ASP A 63 16.04 12.52 6.79
C ASP A 63 16.66 13.63 7.67
N GLY A 64 16.13 13.85 8.88
CA GLY A 64 16.63 14.87 9.81
C GLY A 64 16.16 16.30 9.52
N ASN A 65 15.28 16.49 8.53
CA ASN A 65 14.49 17.70 8.33
C ASN A 65 13.03 17.31 8.08
N PHE A 66 12.10 18.12 8.59
CA PHE A 66 10.66 17.95 8.31
C PHE A 66 10.35 18.31 6.86
N ASN A 67 9.76 17.35 6.16
CA ASN A 67 9.23 17.51 4.80
C ASN A 67 7.82 16.94 4.73
N ILE A 68 7.03 17.42 3.76
CA ILE A 68 5.69 16.88 3.51
C ILE A 68 5.79 15.60 2.71
N TYR A 69 5.26 14.53 3.27
CA TYR A 69 5.07 13.25 2.58
C TYR A 69 3.59 12.98 2.37
N ALA A 70 3.30 12.11 1.41
CA ALA A 70 1.95 11.69 1.09
C ALA A 70 1.88 10.19 0.81
N GLN A 71 0.77 9.56 1.17
CA GLN A 71 0.40 8.19 0.84
C GLN A 71 -1.04 8.19 0.35
N LYS A 72 -1.27 7.58 -0.82
CA LYS A 72 -2.60 7.21 -1.26
C LYS A 72 -2.89 5.77 -0.84
N ILE A 73 -4.03 5.53 -0.23
CA ILE A 73 -4.53 4.19 0.07
C ILE A 73 -5.77 3.90 -0.76
N ASN A 74 -5.76 2.76 -1.44
CA ASN A 74 -6.88 2.27 -2.26
C ASN A 74 -7.72 1.25 -1.48
N THR A 75 -8.93 1.02 -1.99
CA THR A 75 -9.84 -0.05 -1.58
C THR A 75 -9.49 -1.39 -2.18
#